data_AF-M9UFK5-F1
#
_entry.id   AF-M9UFK5-F1
#
_cell.length_a   1.000
_cell.length_b   1.000
_cell.length_c   1.000
_cell.angle_alpha   90.00
_cell.angle_beta   90.00
_cell.angle_gamma   90.00
#
_symmetry.space_group_name_H-M   'P 1'
#
loop_
_entity.id
_entity.type
_entity.pdbx_description
1 polymer ?
#
loop_
_entity_poly.entity_id
_entity_poly.type
_entity_poly.pdbx_seq_one_letter_code
_entity_poly.pdbx_strand_id
1 'polypeptide(L)'
;MSWDIRYLEWRFANLNEITSFLLAALSLAVAYIRPTSILSDPIGSIIIPYIVALLAIIPHEIGHRQAARRYGCFSRFTLSFSGFWTTLILNIIGSFVGILVFFSGYTSISCGFLNRDVEGKTALAGPLTNIILGFVGLIGASLVPFSLVGLFFFELARFNFWVAFFNLLPFWVLDGLKIFRWNMIVWAVLIIIAFALTFL
;
A
#
# COMPACT_ATOMS: atom_id res chain seq x y z
N MET A 1 -5.81 -28.28 -19.80
CA MET A 1 -6.28 -27.16 -18.97
C MET A 1 -5.13 -26.17 -18.84
N SER A 2 -4.96 -25.30 -19.84
CA SER A 2 -3.85 -24.34 -19.83
C SER A 2 -4.17 -23.23 -18.84
N TRP A 3 -3.26 -23.01 -17.89
CA TRP A 3 -3.28 -21.86 -17.00
C TRP A 3 -2.95 -20.60 -17.81
N ASP A 4 -3.91 -20.09 -18.59
CA ASP A 4 -3.76 -18.78 -19.25
C ASP A 4 -3.68 -17.71 -18.15
N ILE A 5 -2.66 -16.85 -18.19
CA ILE A 5 -2.46 -15.74 -17.24
C ILE A 5 -3.74 -14.90 -17.14
N ARG A 6 -4.47 -14.73 -18.26
CA ARG A 6 -5.75 -14.00 -18.26
C ARG A 6 -6.82 -14.65 -17.39
N TYR A 7 -6.87 -15.98 -17.36
CA TYR A 7 -7.79 -16.71 -16.49
C TYR A 7 -7.42 -16.52 -15.01
N LEU A 8 -6.13 -16.54 -14.69
CA LEU A 8 -5.63 -16.30 -13.33
C LEU A 8 -5.89 -14.86 -12.87
N GLU A 9 -5.68 -13.87 -13.74
CA GLU A 9 -6.04 -12.48 -13.47
C GLU A 9 -7.54 -12.33 -13.19
N TRP A 10 -8.40 -12.90 -14.04
CA TRP A 10 -9.84 -12.87 -13.83
C TRP A 10 -10.24 -13.52 -12.50
N ARG A 11 -9.62 -14.66 -12.15
CA ARG A 11 -9.90 -15.36 -10.89
C ARG A 11 -9.48 -14.53 -9.67
N PHE A 12 -8.31 -13.90 -9.71
CA PHE A 12 -7.81 -13.04 -8.62
C PHE A 12 -8.65 -11.77 -8.49
N ALA A 13 -9.06 -11.17 -9.61
CA ALA A 13 -9.92 -9.99 -9.61
C ALA A 13 -11.30 -10.23 -9.00
N ASN A 14 -11.79 -11.48 -9.06
CA ASN A 14 -13.11 -11.87 -8.56
C ASN A 14 -13.10 -12.46 -7.13
N LEU A 15 -11.94 -12.49 -6.46
CA LEU A 15 -11.85 -12.92 -5.06
C LEU A 15 -12.70 -12.01 -4.15
N ASN A 16 -13.09 -12.57 -2.99
CA ASN A 16 -13.76 -11.79 -1.95
C ASN A 16 -12.82 -10.68 -1.46
N GLU A 17 -13.36 -9.51 -1.15
CA GLU A 17 -12.52 -8.35 -0.81
C GLU A 17 -11.61 -8.61 0.41
N ILE A 18 -12.13 -9.32 1.41
CA ILE A 18 -11.35 -9.75 2.58
C ILE A 18 -10.15 -10.59 2.15
N THR A 19 -10.37 -11.59 1.28
CA THR A 19 -9.26 -12.45 0.79
C THR A 19 -8.25 -11.66 -0.03
N SER A 20 -8.72 -10.69 -0.82
CA SER A 20 -7.84 -9.79 -1.57
C SER A 20 -6.96 -8.96 -0.64
N PHE A 21 -7.51 -8.38 0.42
CA PHE A 21 -6.73 -7.62 1.41
C PHE A 21 -5.71 -8.47 2.15
N LEU A 22 -6.10 -9.68 2.59
CA LEU A 22 -5.19 -10.59 3.28
C LEU A 22 -4.00 -11.00 2.38
N LEU A 23 -4.27 -11.30 1.10
CA LEU A 23 -3.20 -11.64 0.14
C LEU A 23 -2.33 -10.43 -0.21
N ALA A 24 -2.92 -9.25 -0.43
CA ALA A 24 -2.17 -8.03 -0.67
C ALA A 24 -1.22 -7.71 0.49
N ALA A 25 -1.75 -7.76 1.73
CA ALA A 25 -0.96 -7.56 2.93
C ALA A 25 0.14 -8.61 3.10
N LEU A 26 -0.14 -9.87 2.79
CA LEU A 26 0.88 -10.92 2.80
C LEU A 26 2.01 -10.61 1.81
N SER A 27 1.69 -10.20 0.58
CA SER A 27 2.70 -9.87 -0.43
C SER A 27 3.60 -8.69 -0.04
N LEU A 28 3.10 -7.79 0.81
CA LEU A 28 3.83 -6.63 1.30
C LEU A 28 4.64 -6.95 2.57
N ALA A 29 4.04 -7.68 3.51
CA ALA A 29 4.62 -8.00 4.82
C ALA A 29 5.97 -8.71 4.70
N VAL A 30 6.13 -9.53 3.65
CA VAL A 30 7.35 -10.31 3.41
C VAL A 30 8.61 -9.45 3.24
N ALA A 31 8.50 -8.17 2.86
CA ALA A 31 9.64 -7.25 2.82
C ALA A 31 10.28 -7.03 4.21
N TYR A 32 9.51 -7.20 5.29
CA TYR A 32 9.94 -6.90 6.66
C TYR A 32 9.92 -8.12 7.58
N ILE A 33 9.52 -9.29 7.06
CA ILE A 33 9.68 -10.54 7.80
C ILE A 33 11.18 -10.84 7.91
N ARG A 34 11.64 -11.13 9.13
CA ARG A 34 13.06 -11.42 9.44
C ARG A 34 13.26 -12.92 9.69
N PRO A 35 13.68 -13.73 8.70
CA PRO A 35 13.69 -15.18 8.82
C PRO A 35 14.61 -15.69 9.94
N THR A 36 15.74 -15.01 10.15
CA THR A 36 16.76 -15.39 11.14
C THR A 36 16.29 -15.23 12.59
N SER A 37 15.28 -14.41 12.84
CA SER A 37 14.75 -14.14 14.19
C SER A 37 13.38 -14.77 14.45
N ILE A 38 12.85 -15.60 13.54
CA ILE A 38 11.49 -16.17 13.68
C ILE A 38 11.34 -17.02 14.94
N LEU A 39 12.35 -17.81 15.28
CA LEU A 39 12.29 -18.70 16.44
C LEU A 39 12.47 -17.95 17.76
N SER A 40 13.18 -16.82 17.76
CA SER A 40 13.48 -16.04 18.96
C SER A 40 12.48 -14.91 19.22
N ASP A 41 11.93 -14.29 18.19
CA ASP A 41 10.96 -13.19 18.28
C ASP A 41 9.88 -13.31 17.16
N PRO A 42 8.97 -14.29 17.24
CA PRO A 42 7.94 -14.48 16.22
C PRO A 42 6.96 -13.29 16.13
N ILE A 43 6.79 -12.54 17.22
CA ILE A 43 5.88 -11.40 17.27
C ILE A 43 6.46 -10.24 16.45
N GLY A 44 7.70 -9.84 16.73
CA GLY A 44 8.36 -8.78 15.99
C GLY A 44 8.75 -9.18 14.57
N SER A 45 9.01 -10.46 14.29
CA SER A 45 9.48 -10.91 12.99
C SER A 45 8.38 -11.30 12.00
N ILE A 46 7.16 -11.63 12.45
CA ILE A 46 6.05 -12.06 11.57
C ILE A 46 4.79 -11.27 11.86
N ILE A 47 4.33 -11.27 13.11
CA ILE A 47 3.00 -10.74 13.46
C ILE A 47 2.96 -9.23 13.23
N ILE A 48 3.92 -8.47 13.75
CA ILE A 48 3.97 -7.01 13.59
C ILE A 48 4.03 -6.61 12.10
N PRO A 49 4.96 -7.13 11.27
CA PRO A 49 4.99 -6.80 9.84
C PRO A 49 3.68 -7.08 9.10
N TYR A 50 3.02 -8.21 9.41
CA TYR A 50 1.76 -8.56 8.75
C TYR A 50 0.60 -7.65 9.16
N ILE A 51 0.46 -7.37 10.46
CA ILE A 51 -0.56 -6.45 10.96
C ILE A 51 -0.33 -5.03 10.43
N VAL A 52 0.92 -4.57 10.42
CA VAL A 52 1.27 -3.26 9.86
C VAL A 52 0.97 -3.19 8.36
N ALA A 53 1.27 -4.24 7.59
CA ALA A 53 0.91 -4.30 6.17
C ALA A 53 -0.61 -4.20 5.95
N LEU A 54 -1.43 -4.85 6.78
CA LEU A 54 -2.90 -4.69 6.74
C LEU A 54 -3.31 -3.24 7.04
N LEU A 55 -2.70 -2.63 8.06
CA LEU A 55 -2.97 -1.24 8.43
C LEU A 55 -2.44 -0.23 7.40
N ALA A 56 -1.49 -0.60 6.56
CA ALA A 56 -1.01 0.25 5.47
C ALA A 56 -1.86 0.15 4.21
N ILE A 57 -2.51 -1.00 3.94
CA ILE A 57 -3.28 -1.23 2.70
C ILE A 57 -4.77 -0.96 2.92
N ILE A 58 -5.38 -1.48 3.99
CA ILE A 58 -6.84 -1.39 4.16
C ILE A 58 -7.30 0.08 4.24
N PRO A 59 -6.71 0.94 5.09
CA PRO A 59 -7.08 2.35 5.13
C PRO A 59 -6.78 3.09 3.82
N HIS A 60 -5.68 2.75 3.14
CA HIS A 60 -5.32 3.31 1.83
C HIS A 60 -6.44 3.10 0.81
N GLU A 61 -6.87 1.86 0.64
CA GLU A 61 -7.92 1.48 -0.32
C GLU A 61 -9.30 1.98 0.11
N ILE A 62 -9.59 2.02 1.41
CA ILE A 62 -10.79 2.67 1.94
C ILE A 62 -10.75 4.18 1.63
N GLY A 63 -9.58 4.82 1.70
CA GLY A 63 -9.38 6.22 1.35
C GLY A 63 -9.80 6.51 -0.10
N HIS A 64 -9.30 5.72 -1.05
CA HIS A 64 -9.75 5.79 -2.45
C HIS A 64 -11.25 5.59 -2.57
N ARG A 65 -11.80 4.54 -1.95
CA ARG A 65 -13.22 4.23 -2.01
C ARG A 65 -14.09 5.36 -1.49
N GLN A 66 -13.75 5.95 -0.36
CA GLN A 66 -14.51 7.04 0.24
C GLN A 66 -14.42 8.32 -0.59
N ALA A 67 -13.24 8.62 -1.16
CA ALA A 67 -13.10 9.73 -2.09
C ALA A 67 -13.94 9.53 -3.36
N ALA A 68 -13.93 8.33 -3.95
CA ALA A 68 -14.75 7.99 -5.12
C ALA A 68 -16.26 8.14 -4.85
N ARG A 69 -16.73 7.64 -3.71
CA ARG A 69 -18.15 7.68 -3.33
C ARG A 69 -18.69 9.10 -3.18
N ARG A 70 -17.86 10.07 -2.78
CA ARG A 70 -18.26 11.49 -2.73
C ARG A 70 -18.61 12.07 -4.10
N TYR A 71 -18.12 11.47 -5.17
CA TYR A 71 -18.43 11.83 -6.55
C TYR A 71 -19.50 10.93 -7.19
N GLY A 72 -20.19 10.10 -6.40
CA GLY A 72 -21.22 9.17 -6.90
C GLY A 72 -20.65 7.95 -7.62
N CYS A 73 -19.35 7.68 -7.48
CA CYS A 73 -18.71 6.52 -8.09
C CYS A 73 -18.80 5.28 -7.20
N PHE A 74 -18.92 4.11 -7.85
CA PHE A 74 -18.72 2.83 -7.21
C PHE A 74 -17.24 2.46 -7.23
N SER A 75 -16.77 1.85 -6.15
CA SER A 75 -15.37 1.48 -5.98
C SER A 75 -15.25 0.16 -5.24
N ARG A 76 -14.36 -0.70 -5.74
CA ARG A 76 -14.00 -1.99 -5.14
C ARG A 76 -12.49 -2.21 -5.23
N PHE A 77 -11.89 -2.72 -4.15
CA PHE A 77 -10.52 -3.20 -4.18
C PHE A 77 -10.43 -4.52 -4.98
N THR A 78 -9.53 -4.56 -5.94
CA THR A 78 -9.31 -5.70 -6.83
C THR A 78 -7.86 -6.12 -6.76
N LEU A 79 -7.62 -7.40 -6.49
CA LEU A 79 -6.27 -7.97 -6.49
C LEU A 79 -5.89 -8.38 -7.92
N SER A 80 -4.68 -8.06 -8.36
CA SER A 80 -4.12 -8.55 -9.62
C SER A 80 -3.22 -9.73 -9.36
N PHE A 81 -3.31 -10.77 -10.20
CA PHE A 81 -2.44 -11.94 -10.10
C PHE A 81 -0.98 -11.56 -10.35
N SER A 82 -0.70 -10.90 -11.47
CA SER A 82 0.65 -10.43 -11.83
C SER A 82 1.17 -9.40 -10.85
N GLY A 83 0.32 -8.46 -10.42
CA GLY A 83 0.65 -7.48 -9.40
C GLY A 83 1.04 -8.13 -8.07
N PHE A 84 0.26 -9.11 -7.60
CA PHE A 84 0.51 -9.86 -6.37
C PHE A 84 1.86 -10.56 -6.41
N TRP A 85 2.13 -11.35 -7.46
CA TRP A 85 3.40 -12.08 -7.58
C TRP A 85 4.59 -11.16 -7.75
N THR A 86 4.44 -10.08 -8.52
CA THR A 86 5.49 -9.06 -8.67
C THR A 86 5.83 -8.44 -7.32
N THR A 87 4.80 -8.06 -6.55
CA THR A 87 4.96 -7.51 -5.20
C THR A 87 5.66 -8.50 -4.28
N LEU A 88 5.17 -9.74 -4.22
CA LEU A 88 5.71 -10.78 -3.36
C LEU A 88 7.18 -11.08 -3.66
N ILE A 89 7.52 -11.34 -4.92
CA ILE A 89 8.88 -11.71 -5.35
C ILE A 89 9.85 -10.54 -5.12
N LEU A 90 9.47 -9.34 -5.53
CA LEU A 90 10.33 -8.17 -5.37
C LEU A 90 10.52 -7.80 -3.90
N ASN A 91 9.53 -8.01 -3.04
CA ASN A 91 9.67 -7.76 -1.60
C ASN A 91 10.51 -8.84 -0.89
N ILE A 92 10.46 -10.10 -1.34
CA ILE A 92 11.39 -11.14 -0.86
C ILE A 92 12.84 -10.72 -1.15
N ILE A 93 13.11 -10.28 -2.38
CA ILE A 93 14.45 -9.82 -2.78
C ILE A 93 14.79 -8.47 -2.12
N GLY A 94 13.80 -7.57 -2.04
CA GLY A 94 13.90 -6.24 -1.47
C GLY A 94 14.19 -6.24 0.03
N SER A 95 13.82 -7.31 0.75
CA SER A 95 14.16 -7.49 2.17
C SER A 95 15.66 -7.40 2.46
N PHE A 96 16.52 -7.70 1.48
CA PHE A 96 17.97 -7.58 1.59
C PHE A 96 18.52 -6.17 1.32
N VAL A 97 17.76 -5.32 0.62
CA VAL A 97 18.19 -3.99 0.15
C VAL A 97 17.43 -2.86 0.87
N GLY A 98 16.34 -3.20 1.58
CA GLY A 98 15.48 -2.24 2.27
C GLY A 98 14.51 -1.50 1.35
N ILE A 99 14.13 -2.12 0.22
CA ILE A 99 13.16 -1.54 -0.72
C ILE A 99 11.82 -2.25 -0.55
N LEU A 100 10.74 -1.47 -0.44
CA LEU A 100 9.36 -1.96 -0.46
C LEU A 100 8.68 -1.56 -1.77
N VAL A 101 8.03 -2.56 -2.38
CA VAL A 101 7.28 -2.45 -3.63
C VAL A 101 5.81 -2.78 -3.37
N PHE A 102 4.90 -2.08 -4.03
CA PHE A 102 3.46 -2.35 -3.95
C PHE A 102 2.78 -2.23 -5.33
N PHE A 103 2.47 -3.39 -5.93
CA PHE A 103 1.71 -3.53 -7.17
C PHE A 103 0.50 -4.47 -7.04
N SER A 104 0.25 -5.00 -5.83
CA SER A 104 -0.56 -6.20 -5.62
C SER A 104 -2.03 -6.07 -6.05
N GLY A 105 -2.57 -4.87 -5.98
CA GLY A 105 -3.95 -4.59 -6.34
C GLY A 105 -4.15 -3.15 -6.74
N TYR A 106 -5.37 -2.85 -7.15
CA TYR A 106 -5.81 -1.50 -7.46
C TYR A 106 -7.27 -1.33 -7.06
N THR A 107 -7.65 -0.11 -6.70
CA THR A 107 -9.06 0.24 -6.56
C THR A 107 -9.69 0.42 -7.94
N SER A 108 -10.56 -0.52 -8.31
CA SER A 108 -11.41 -0.41 -9.50
C SER A 108 -12.51 0.62 -9.24
N ILE A 109 -12.63 1.60 -10.13
CA ILE A 109 -13.60 2.69 -10.04
C ILE A 109 -14.53 2.62 -11.24
N SER A 110 -15.84 2.65 -10.98
CA SER A 110 -16.88 2.72 -12.01
C SER A 110 -17.79 3.91 -11.73
N CYS A 111 -17.85 4.84 -12.68
CA CYS A 111 -18.65 6.07 -12.61
C CYS A 111 -19.40 6.27 -13.92
N GLY A 112 -20.56 6.92 -13.89
CA GLY A 112 -21.23 7.39 -15.11
C GLY A 112 -20.43 8.48 -15.84
N PHE A 113 -19.68 9.31 -15.11
CA PHE A 113 -18.79 10.32 -15.67
C PHE A 113 -17.50 10.40 -14.84
N LEU A 114 -16.38 9.95 -15.42
CA LEU A 114 -15.06 10.03 -14.79
C LEU A 114 -14.23 11.10 -15.51
N ASN A 115 -13.95 12.21 -14.82
CA ASN A 115 -13.04 13.25 -15.33
C ASN A 115 -11.68 13.18 -14.60
N ARG A 116 -10.67 13.87 -15.14
CA ARG A 116 -9.31 13.89 -14.58
C ARG A 116 -9.26 14.41 -13.15
N ASP A 117 -10.14 15.33 -12.79
CA ASP A 117 -10.24 15.88 -11.44
C ASP A 117 -10.67 14.83 -10.41
N VAL A 118 -11.72 14.08 -10.71
CA VAL A 118 -12.22 13.00 -9.86
C VAL A 118 -11.19 11.89 -9.75
N GLU A 119 -10.58 11.49 -10.88
CA GLU A 119 -9.55 10.46 -10.91
C GLU A 119 -8.32 10.85 -10.06
N GLY A 120 -7.79 12.07 -10.26
CA GLY A 120 -6.63 12.56 -9.51
C GLY A 120 -6.88 12.73 -8.02
N LYS A 121 -8.03 13.31 -7.63
CA LYS A 121 -8.40 13.48 -6.21
C LYS A 121 -8.69 12.15 -5.52
N THR A 122 -9.27 11.19 -6.25
CA THR A 122 -9.50 9.85 -5.71
C THR A 122 -8.18 9.11 -5.53
N ALA A 123 -7.28 9.17 -6.52
CA ALA A 123 -5.94 8.60 -6.43
C ALA A 123 -5.10 9.24 -5.32
N LEU A 124 -5.26 10.53 -5.05
CA LEU A 124 -4.59 11.22 -3.95
C LEU A 124 -4.96 10.67 -2.55
N ALA A 125 -6.19 10.19 -2.37
CA ALA A 125 -6.71 9.82 -1.05
C ALA A 125 -5.95 8.66 -0.39
N GLY A 126 -5.48 7.68 -1.16
CA GLY A 126 -4.69 6.55 -0.66
C GLY A 126 -3.34 6.99 -0.09
N PRO A 127 -2.43 7.57 -0.90
CA PRO A 127 -1.14 8.04 -0.44
C PRO A 127 -1.22 9.03 0.73
N LEU A 128 -2.22 9.93 0.72
CA LEU A 128 -2.42 10.87 1.83
C LEU A 128 -2.81 10.15 3.13
N THR A 129 -3.66 9.13 3.06
CA THR A 129 -4.02 8.30 4.22
C THR A 129 -2.79 7.64 4.83
N ASN A 130 -1.89 7.14 3.99
CA ASN A 130 -0.66 6.50 4.47
C ASN A 130 0.31 7.52 5.07
N ILE A 131 0.48 8.70 4.48
CA ILE A 131 1.29 9.76 5.12
C ILE A 131 0.76 10.08 6.52
N ILE A 132 -0.56 10.22 6.69
CA ILE A 132 -1.20 10.48 8.00
C ILE A 132 -0.92 9.33 8.98
N LEU A 133 -1.15 8.08 8.58
CA LEU A 133 -0.88 6.91 9.42
C LEU A 133 0.61 6.78 9.77
N GLY A 134 1.48 7.20 8.85
CA GLY A 134 2.91 7.26 9.09
C GLY A 134 3.27 8.23 10.23
N PHE A 135 2.69 9.42 10.24
CA PHE A 135 2.84 10.37 11.34
C PHE A 135 2.25 9.86 12.66
N VAL A 136 1.09 9.18 12.62
CA VAL A 136 0.53 8.51 13.81
C VAL A 136 1.52 7.48 14.37
N GLY A 137 2.17 6.71 13.48
CA GLY A 137 3.27 5.81 13.82
C GLY A 137 4.45 6.53 14.49
N LEU A 138 4.96 7.61 13.89
CA LEU A 138 6.08 8.37 14.45
C LEU A 138 5.77 8.92 15.86
N ILE A 139 4.59 9.51 16.03
CA ILE A 139 4.15 10.03 17.33
C ILE A 139 4.07 8.89 18.34
N GLY A 140 3.40 7.78 17.99
CA GLY A 140 3.29 6.61 18.87
C GLY A 140 4.65 6.02 19.29
N ALA A 141 5.59 5.93 18.35
CA ALA A 141 6.94 5.43 18.61
C ALA A 141 7.72 6.35 19.56
N SER A 142 7.54 7.66 19.44
CA SER A 142 8.19 8.65 20.33
C SER A 142 7.64 8.65 21.76
N LEU A 143 6.37 8.28 21.95
CA LEU A 143 5.72 8.26 23.26
C LEU A 143 6.04 7.00 24.08
N VAL A 144 6.36 5.88 23.42
CA VAL A 144 6.61 4.59 24.08
C VAL A 144 7.90 3.92 23.57
N PRO A 145 9.06 4.61 23.65
CA PRO A 145 10.30 4.11 23.06
C PRO A 145 10.80 2.83 23.76
N PHE A 146 11.65 2.06 23.06
CA PHE A 146 12.30 0.84 23.56
C PHE A 146 11.35 -0.28 24.05
N SER A 147 10.10 -0.26 23.59
CA SER A 147 9.10 -1.28 23.90
C SER A 147 8.62 -2.00 22.64
N LEU A 148 7.98 -3.16 22.79
CA LEU A 148 7.34 -3.87 21.66
C LEU A 148 6.26 -3.01 20.99
N VAL A 149 5.55 -2.19 21.78
CA VAL A 149 4.55 -1.24 21.28
C VAL A 149 5.23 -0.11 20.49
N GLY A 150 6.37 0.40 20.98
CA GLY A 150 7.19 1.37 20.27
C GLY A 150 7.71 0.82 18.94
N LEU A 151 8.18 -0.44 18.93
CA LEU A 151 8.58 -1.14 17.70
C LEU A 151 7.43 -1.23 16.70
N PHE A 152 6.23 -1.62 17.16
CA PHE A 152 5.04 -1.65 16.31
C PHE A 152 4.76 -0.30 15.66
N PHE A 153 4.78 0.79 16.43
CA PHE A 153 4.53 2.14 15.89
C PHE A 153 5.63 2.61 14.95
N PHE A 154 6.89 2.24 15.21
CA PHE A 154 8.00 2.54 14.33
C PHE A 154 7.87 1.82 12.99
N GLU A 155 7.54 0.53 13.00
CA GLU A 155 7.27 -0.25 11.78
C GLU A 155 6.03 0.29 11.05
N LEU A 156 4.97 0.69 11.78
CA LEU A 156 3.79 1.35 11.22
C LEU A 156 4.16 2.61 10.45
N ALA A 157 5.03 3.45 11.02
CA ALA A 157 5.52 4.67 10.37
C ALA A 157 6.24 4.35 9.05
N ARG A 158 7.26 3.49 9.15
CA ARG A 158 8.11 3.12 8.01
C ARG A 158 7.33 2.51 6.86
N PHE A 159 6.48 1.51 7.13
CA PHE A 159 5.65 0.89 6.10
C PHE A 159 4.77 1.90 5.40
N ASN A 160 4.07 2.74 6.15
CA ASN A 160 3.14 3.69 5.56
C ASN A 160 3.84 4.73 4.70
N PHE A 161 4.99 5.27 5.13
CA PHE A 161 5.77 6.19 4.29
C PHE A 161 6.32 5.51 3.03
N TRP A 162 6.85 4.29 3.14
CA TRP A 162 7.29 3.53 1.97
C TRP A 162 6.14 3.25 0.99
N VAL A 163 4.98 2.82 1.47
CA VAL A 163 3.81 2.58 0.61
C VAL A 163 3.30 3.88 -0.02
N ALA A 164 3.30 4.99 0.71
CA ALA A 164 2.93 6.29 0.17
C ALA A 164 3.91 6.73 -0.94
N PHE A 165 5.22 6.67 -0.67
CA PHE A 165 6.25 7.02 -1.64
C PHE A 165 6.14 6.16 -2.90
N PHE A 166 6.02 4.84 -2.74
CA PHE A 166 5.93 3.91 -3.86
C PHE A 166 4.70 4.20 -4.73
N ASN A 167 3.52 4.36 -4.12
CA ASN A 167 2.30 4.69 -4.86
C ASN A 167 2.34 6.08 -5.50
N LEU A 168 3.21 6.99 -5.06
CA LEU A 168 3.39 8.31 -5.68
C LEU A 168 4.31 8.28 -6.90
N LEU A 169 5.02 7.19 -7.20
CA LEU A 169 5.80 7.08 -8.42
C LEU A 169 4.88 7.22 -9.66
N PRO A 170 5.21 8.09 -10.64
CA PRO A 170 4.34 8.41 -11.77
C PRO A 170 4.44 7.35 -12.87
N PHE A 171 4.23 6.08 -12.54
CA PHE A 171 4.46 4.94 -13.42
C PHE A 171 3.33 3.90 -13.33
N TRP A 172 2.97 3.33 -14.48
CA TRP A 172 2.11 2.16 -14.62
C TRP A 172 0.72 2.30 -13.96
N VAL A 173 0.35 1.39 -13.04
CA VAL A 173 -0.97 1.36 -12.38
C VAL A 173 -1.01 2.18 -11.08
N LEU A 174 0.12 2.76 -10.67
CA LEU A 174 0.27 3.47 -9.41
C LEU A 174 -0.52 4.79 -9.41
N ASP A 175 -0.94 5.21 -8.23
CA ASP A 175 -1.76 6.41 -8.06
C ASP A 175 -1.05 7.70 -8.47
N GLY A 176 0.26 7.75 -8.30
CA GLY A 176 1.13 8.85 -8.66
C GLY A 176 0.98 9.24 -10.12
N LEU A 177 0.73 8.29 -11.02
CA LEU A 177 0.50 8.58 -12.44
C LEU A 177 -0.79 9.39 -12.65
N LYS A 178 -1.86 9.05 -11.93
CA LYS A 178 -3.15 9.76 -12.00
C LYS A 178 -3.03 11.15 -11.38
N ILE A 179 -2.35 11.26 -10.23
CA ILE A 179 -2.13 12.54 -9.54
C ILE A 179 -1.25 13.45 -10.42
N PHE A 180 -0.18 12.93 -11.00
CA PHE A 180 0.70 13.67 -11.92
C PHE A 180 -0.05 14.25 -13.12
N ARG A 181 -0.93 13.45 -13.74
CA ARG A 181 -1.75 13.88 -14.88
C ARG A 181 -2.83 14.89 -14.51
N TRP A 182 -3.32 14.86 -13.27
CA TRP A 182 -4.30 15.82 -12.76
C TRP A 182 -3.65 17.14 -12.34
N ASN A 183 -2.60 17.08 -11.52
CA ASN A 183 -1.88 18.24 -11.03
C ASN A 183 -0.42 17.88 -10.69
N MET A 184 0.50 18.26 -11.57
CA MET A 184 1.94 18.01 -11.42
C MET A 184 2.53 18.66 -10.15
N ILE A 185 2.03 19.82 -9.73
CA ILE A 185 2.54 20.52 -8.54
C ILE A 185 2.17 19.74 -7.28
N VAL A 186 0.91 19.32 -7.17
CA VAL A 186 0.44 18.50 -6.04
C VAL A 186 1.22 17.19 -5.96
N TRP A 187 1.40 16.52 -7.11
CA TRP A 187 2.22 15.32 -7.19
C TRP A 187 3.66 15.56 -6.71
N ALA A 188 4.33 16.61 -7.21
CA ALA A 188 5.71 16.92 -6.89
C ALA A 188 5.92 17.21 -5.40
N VAL A 189 5.02 17.98 -4.79
CA VAL A 189 5.06 18.26 -3.34
C VAL A 189 4.94 16.96 -2.54
N LEU A 190 3.97 16.11 -2.89
CA LEU A 190 3.72 14.89 -2.13
C LEU A 190 4.83 13.86 -2.27
N ILE A 191 5.38 13.66 -3.48
CA ILE A 191 6.45 12.68 -3.67
C ILE A 191 7.73 13.11 -2.94
N ILE A 192 8.04 14.42 -2.91
CA ILE A 192 9.19 14.95 -2.16
C ILE A 192 8.99 14.73 -0.66
N ILE A 193 7.80 15.06 -0.13
CA ILE A 193 7.47 14.83 1.28
C ILE A 193 7.56 13.33 1.61
N ALA A 194 6.91 12.48 0.82
CA ALA A 194 6.93 11.03 1.05
C ALA A 194 8.34 10.47 1.00
N PHE A 195 9.15 10.86 0.01
CA PHE A 195 10.55 10.45 -0.10
C PHE A 195 11.36 10.87 1.14
N ALA A 196 11.23 12.13 1.58
CA ALA A 196 11.95 12.61 2.77
C ALA A 196 11.53 11.82 4.03
N LEU A 197 10.24 11.55 4.21
CA LEU A 197 9.70 10.80 5.35
C LEU A 197 10.14 9.33 5.36
N THR A 198 10.37 8.74 4.20
CA THR A 198 10.83 7.35 4.06
C THR A 198 12.20 7.09 4.70
N PHE A 199 13.06 8.11 4.78
CA PHE A 199 14.42 8.00 5.34
C PHE A 199 14.59 8.59 6.74
N LEU A 200 13.48 8.92 7.42
CA LEU A 200 13.48 9.22 8.87
C LEU A 200 13.61 7.92 9.69
#